data_AF-A0A8J7T2B1-F1
#
_entry.id   AF-A0A8J7T2B1-F1
#
_cell.length_a   1.000
_cell.length_b   1.000
_cell.length_c   1.000
_cell.angle_alpha   90.00
_cell.angle_beta   90.00
_cell.angle_gamma   90.00
#
_symmetry.space_group_name_H-M   'P 1'
#
loop_
_entity.id
_entity.type
_entity.pdbx_description
1 polymer ?
#
loop_
_entity_poly.entity_id
_entity_poly.type
_entity_poly.pdbx_seq_one_letter_code
_entity_poly.pdbx_strand_id
1 'polypeptide(L)'
;MDHRIPFVILSSLVVSLFLAGFVFSDTASTSVSIGNRMPWVQTPTVTDPIDLNEGAGITIYCNATITDRNGWEDIDEINASLWLNTGSETCASDPDNCYKNTSCTKGTGSSTDLDVNCSF
;
A
#
# COMPACT_ATOMS: atom_id res chain seq x y z
N MET A 1 35.26 -65.56 28.50
CA MET A 1 33.84 -65.32 28.17
C MET A 1 33.81 -64.74 26.77
N ASP A 2 33.67 -65.59 25.76
CA ASP A 2 33.78 -65.22 24.35
C ASP A 2 32.35 -64.97 23.82
N HIS A 3 31.95 -63.70 23.72
CA HIS A 3 30.61 -63.29 23.29
C HIS A 3 30.58 -63.21 21.76
N ARG A 4 30.31 -64.36 21.13
CA ARG A 4 30.08 -64.42 19.68
C ARG A 4 28.66 -63.95 19.38
N ILE A 5 28.54 -62.72 18.90
CA ILE A 5 27.30 -62.19 18.35
C ILE A 5 26.94 -63.07 17.13
N PRO A 6 25.77 -63.73 17.10
CA PRO A 6 25.42 -64.63 16.02
C PRO A 6 25.23 -63.83 14.73
N PHE A 7 25.88 -64.31 13.66
CA PHE A 7 25.92 -63.72 12.31
C PHE A 7 24.54 -63.32 11.75
N VAL A 8 23.49 -64.02 12.19
CA VAL A 8 22.09 -63.77 11.83
C VAL A 8 21.60 -62.41 12.36
N ILE A 9 21.97 -62.02 13.58
CA ILE A 9 21.59 -60.72 14.17
C ILE A 9 22.28 -59.57 13.43
N LEU A 10 23.54 -59.76 13.04
CA LEU A 10 24.27 -58.77 12.26
C LEU A 10 23.61 -58.57 10.90
N SER A 11 23.22 -59.66 10.21
CA SER A 11 22.54 -59.59 8.90
C SER A 11 21.17 -58.92 8.93
N SER A 12 20.34 -59.20 9.95
CA SER A 12 19.02 -58.56 10.10
C SER A 12 19.10 -57.08 10.44
N LEU A 13 20.14 -56.67 11.18
CA LEU A 13 20.38 -55.27 11.51
C LEU A 13 20.77 -54.46 10.26
N VAL A 14 21.61 -55.02 9.37
CA VAL A 14 21.99 -54.33 8.13
C VAL A 14 20.81 -54.21 7.16
N VAL A 15 20.00 -55.27 7.02
CA VAL A 15 18.80 -55.25 6.14
C VAL A 15 17.75 -54.24 6.63
N SER A 16 17.57 -54.12 7.95
CA SER A 16 16.65 -53.13 8.53
C SER A 16 17.13 -51.69 8.30
N LEU A 17 18.46 -51.48 8.23
CA LEU A 17 19.08 -50.18 7.98
C LEU A 17 18.97 -49.76 6.50
N PHE A 18 18.95 -50.71 5.56
CA PHE A 18 18.78 -50.44 4.12
C PHE A 18 17.32 -50.19 3.70
N LEU A 19 16.33 -50.57 4.53
CA LEU A 19 14.91 -50.30 4.30
C LEU A 19 14.43 -48.99 4.94
N ALA A 20 15.26 -48.36 5.78
CA ALA A 20 15.00 -47.02 6.29
C ALA A 20 15.24 -46.02 5.16
N GLY A 21 14.19 -45.71 4.40
CA GLY A 21 14.23 -44.68 3.37
C GLY A 21 14.77 -43.38 3.95
N PHE A 22 15.79 -42.81 3.32
CA PHE A 22 16.33 -41.51 3.70
C PHE A 22 15.26 -40.45 3.44
N VAL A 23 14.78 -39.79 4.50
CA VAL A 23 13.93 -38.60 4.37
C VAL A 23 14.86 -37.40 4.28
N PHE A 24 14.99 -36.82 3.09
CA PHE A 24 15.61 -35.51 2.95
C PHE A 24 14.59 -34.47 3.45
N SER A 25 14.86 -33.88 4.61
CA SER A 25 14.08 -32.74 5.12
C SER A 25 14.50 -31.50 4.36
N ASP A 26 13.91 -31.28 3.19
CA ASP A 26 14.16 -30.09 2.39
C ASP A 26 13.21 -28.98 2.84
N THR A 27 13.75 -28.00 3.57
CA THR A 27 12.98 -26.82 4.00
C THR A 27 13.16 -25.73 2.94
N ALA A 28 12.23 -25.64 2.00
CA ALA A 28 12.14 -24.51 1.09
C ALA A 28 11.48 -23.32 1.80
N SER A 29 12.28 -22.34 2.22
CA SER A 29 11.77 -21.07 2.75
C SER A 29 11.53 -20.09 1.61
N THR A 30 10.27 -19.87 1.24
CA THR A 30 9.89 -18.78 0.32
C THR A 30 9.61 -17.52 1.13
N SER A 31 10.47 -16.51 1.03
CA SER A 31 10.15 -15.16 1.49
C SER A 31 9.80 -14.29 0.28
N VAL A 32 8.64 -13.62 0.33
CA VAL A 32 8.29 -12.56 -0.62
C VAL A 32 8.47 -11.24 0.11
N SER A 33 9.29 -10.35 -0.46
CA SER A 33 9.39 -8.97 0.02
C SER A 33 8.40 -8.14 -0.79
N ILE A 34 7.32 -7.69 -0.14
CA ILE A 34 6.44 -6.67 -0.72
C ILE A 34 7.04 -5.32 -0.31
N GLY A 35 7.71 -4.66 -1.26
CA GLY A 35 8.14 -3.28 -1.07
C GLY A 35 6.96 -2.34 -1.29
N ASN A 36 6.68 -1.46 -0.33
CA ASN A 36 5.76 -0.34 -0.55
C ASN A 36 6.50 0.74 -1.33
N ARG A 37 5.88 1.27 -2.39
CA ARG A 37 6.36 2.44 -3.13
C ARG A 37 5.46 3.61 -2.80
N MET A 38 6.05 4.79 -2.61
CA MET A 38 5.21 5.97 -2.37
C MET A 38 4.32 6.27 -3.60
N PRO A 39 3.07 6.68 -3.39
CA PRO A 39 2.21 7.19 -4.45
C PRO A 39 2.69 8.55 -4.96
N TRP A 40 2.29 8.92 -6.17
CA TRP A 40 2.52 10.23 -6.77
C TRP A 40 1.20 10.87 -7.19
N VAL A 41 0.98 12.13 -6.84
CA VAL A 41 -0.21 12.89 -7.25
C VAL A 41 0.05 13.57 -8.60
N GLN A 42 -0.79 13.28 -9.60
CA GLN A 42 -0.77 13.98 -10.87
C GLN A 42 -1.21 15.44 -10.73
N THR A 43 -0.98 16.26 -11.74
CA THR A 43 -1.42 17.66 -11.73
C THR A 43 -2.94 17.72 -11.55
N PRO A 44 -3.43 18.35 -10.46
CA PRO A 44 -4.86 18.42 -10.21
C PRO A 44 -5.53 19.38 -11.20
N THR A 45 -6.78 19.08 -11.53
CA THR A 45 -7.71 20.00 -12.19
C THR A 45 -8.63 20.62 -11.14
N VAL A 46 -8.74 21.95 -11.15
CA VAL A 46 -9.55 22.71 -10.19
C VAL A 46 -10.60 23.51 -10.94
N THR A 47 -11.75 23.79 -10.30
CA THR A 47 -12.72 24.78 -10.80
C THR A 47 -12.00 26.07 -11.19
N ASP A 48 -12.21 26.53 -12.42
CA ASP A 48 -11.60 27.74 -12.99
C ASP A 48 -12.63 28.45 -13.88
N PRO A 49 -12.90 29.75 -13.69
CA PRO A 49 -12.34 30.64 -12.66
C PRO A 49 -12.90 30.39 -11.26
N ILE A 50 -12.11 30.74 -10.24
CA ILE A 50 -12.56 30.84 -8.86
C ILE A 50 -12.91 32.30 -8.58
N ASP A 51 -14.20 32.63 -8.55
CA ASP A 51 -14.69 33.98 -8.27
C ASP A 51 -15.32 34.04 -6.87
N LEU A 52 -14.61 34.67 -5.93
CA LEU A 52 -15.02 34.79 -4.53
C LEU A 52 -15.78 36.12 -4.33
N ASN A 53 -17.10 36.06 -4.43
CA ASN A 53 -17.98 37.21 -4.20
C ASN A 53 -18.50 37.23 -2.75
N GLU A 54 -18.43 38.38 -2.10
CA GLU A 54 -18.94 38.56 -0.74
C GLU A 54 -20.43 38.18 -0.64
N GLY A 55 -20.78 37.40 0.39
CA GLY A 55 -22.15 36.97 0.64
C GLY A 55 -22.68 35.84 -0.26
N ALA A 56 -21.86 35.32 -1.17
CA ALA A 56 -22.17 34.14 -1.98
C ALA A 56 -21.29 32.95 -1.55
N GLY A 57 -21.91 31.76 -1.42
CA GLY A 57 -21.19 30.51 -1.28
C GLY A 57 -20.92 29.89 -2.64
N ILE A 58 -19.67 29.54 -2.92
CA ILE A 58 -19.27 28.71 -4.07
C ILE A 58 -18.63 27.43 -3.56
N THR A 59 -18.94 26.30 -4.18
CA THR A 59 -18.22 25.04 -3.95
C THR A 59 -17.15 24.88 -5.01
N ILE A 60 -15.91 24.71 -4.58
CA ILE A 60 -14.77 24.50 -5.48
C ILE A 60 -14.48 23.00 -5.54
N TYR A 61 -14.36 22.45 -6.74
CA TYR A 61 -14.02 21.05 -6.96
C TYR A 61 -12.56 20.93 -7.42
N CYS A 62 -11.86 19.94 -6.88
CA CYS A 62 -10.50 19.58 -7.24
C CYS A 62 -10.46 18.09 -7.52
N ASN A 63 -10.19 17.73 -8.78
CA ASN A 63 -9.99 16.35 -9.21
C ASN A 63 -8.52 16.08 -9.47
N ALA A 64 -8.03 14.94 -9.02
CA ALA A 64 -6.68 14.47 -9.28
C ALA A 64 -6.65 12.96 -9.48
N THR A 65 -5.64 12.47 -10.18
CA THR A 65 -5.32 11.03 -10.21
C THR A 65 -4.05 10.81 -9.38
N ILE A 66 -4.11 9.89 -8.43
CA ILE A 66 -2.96 9.43 -7.65
C ILE A 66 -2.48 8.12 -8.26
N THR A 67 -1.20 8.02 -8.58
CA THR A 67 -0.61 6.79 -9.11
C THR A 67 0.34 6.15 -8.10
N ASP A 68 0.04 4.92 -7.74
CA ASP A 68 0.87 4.02 -6.94
C ASP A 68 1.25 2.76 -7.75
N ARG A 69 2.55 2.52 -7.93
CA ARG A 69 3.02 1.43 -8.80
C ARG A 69 3.00 0.04 -8.14
N ASN A 70 2.65 -0.08 -6.86
CA ASN A 70 2.39 -1.38 -6.22
C ASN A 70 0.90 -1.66 -5.96
N GLY A 71 0.01 -0.85 -6.53
CA GLY A 71 -1.43 -0.96 -6.31
C GLY A 71 -1.93 0.28 -5.58
N TRP A 72 -3.15 0.72 -5.88
CA TRP A 72 -3.74 1.90 -5.25
C TRP A 72 -4.43 1.58 -3.92
N GLU A 73 -4.66 0.30 -3.63
CA GLU A 73 -5.51 -0.18 -2.55
C GLU A 73 -4.98 0.16 -1.14
N ASP A 74 -3.69 0.47 -1.01
CA ASP A 74 -3.02 0.88 0.22
C ASP A 74 -2.99 2.40 0.44
N ILE A 75 -3.52 3.20 -0.50
CA ILE A 75 -3.76 4.62 -0.29
C ILE A 75 -4.88 4.77 0.74
N ASP A 76 -4.53 5.11 1.98
CA ASP A 76 -5.47 5.15 3.10
C ASP A 76 -6.12 6.53 3.30
N GLU A 77 -5.32 7.59 3.27
CA GLU A 77 -5.76 8.97 3.52
C GLU A 77 -5.53 9.88 2.31
N ILE A 78 -6.47 10.79 2.07
CA ILE A 78 -6.39 11.81 1.02
C ILE A 78 -6.81 13.14 1.63
N ASN A 79 -5.92 14.12 1.56
CA ASN A 79 -6.20 15.50 1.92
C ASN A 79 -5.81 16.46 0.80
N ALA A 80 -6.49 17.60 0.75
CA ALA A 80 -6.21 18.67 -0.18
C ALA A 80 -6.37 20.02 0.51
N SER A 81 -5.62 21.02 0.07
CA SER A 81 -5.70 22.38 0.58
C SER A 81 -5.68 23.35 -0.58
N LEU A 82 -6.49 24.40 -0.50
CA LEU A 82 -6.49 25.54 -1.39
C LEU A 82 -6.17 26.79 -0.58
N TRP A 83 -5.26 27.64 -1.05
CA TRP A 83 -4.93 28.89 -0.38
C TRP A 83 -4.71 30.00 -1.39
N LEU A 84 -4.93 31.24 -0.97
CA LEU A 84 -4.61 32.41 -1.78
C LEU A 84 -3.10 32.55 -1.92
N ASN A 85 -2.63 33.25 -2.96
CA ASN A 85 -1.19 33.44 -3.23
C ASN A 85 -0.42 34.15 -2.09
N THR A 86 -1.11 34.80 -1.17
CA THR A 86 -0.54 35.43 0.05
C THR A 86 -0.43 34.46 1.24
N GLY A 87 -1.05 33.28 1.14
CA GLY A 87 -1.04 32.22 2.14
C GLY A 87 0.10 31.20 1.94
N SER A 88 -0.02 30.06 2.63
CA SER A 88 0.93 28.94 2.53
C SER A 88 0.20 27.62 2.75
N GLU A 89 0.75 26.49 2.31
CA GLU A 89 0.17 25.16 2.58
C GLU A 89 -0.09 24.91 4.07
N THR A 90 0.74 25.46 4.96
CA THR A 90 0.66 25.28 6.41
C THR A 90 -0.32 26.22 7.11
N CYS A 91 -1.11 27.02 6.38
CA CYS A 91 -2.12 27.90 6.98
C CYS A 91 -3.17 27.10 7.77
N ALA A 92 -3.66 27.71 8.85
CA ALA A 92 -4.85 27.24 9.54
C ALA A 92 -6.07 27.42 8.63
N SER A 93 -7.05 26.51 8.71
CA SER A 93 -8.29 26.63 7.95
C SER A 93 -9.00 27.92 8.32
N ASP A 94 -9.26 28.75 7.32
CA ASP A 94 -9.79 30.10 7.46
C ASP A 94 -10.50 30.51 6.16
N PRO A 95 -11.73 31.02 6.23
CA PRO A 95 -12.53 31.31 5.05
C PRO A 95 -12.01 32.47 4.19
N ASP A 96 -11.06 33.26 4.69
CA ASP A 96 -10.53 34.43 3.98
C ASP A 96 -9.25 34.10 3.20
N ASN A 97 -8.50 33.06 3.59
CA ASN A 97 -7.19 32.80 3.00
C ASN A 97 -6.81 31.32 2.80
N CYS A 98 -7.51 30.37 3.43
CA CYS A 98 -7.06 28.98 3.52
C CYS A 98 -8.20 27.98 3.67
N TYR A 99 -8.48 27.24 2.62
CA TYR A 99 -9.52 26.21 2.60
C TYR A 99 -8.88 24.83 2.73
N LYS A 100 -9.19 24.13 3.82
CA LYS A 100 -8.87 22.71 3.99
C LYS A 100 -10.04 21.88 3.47
N ASN A 101 -9.75 20.73 2.87
CA ASN A 101 -10.77 19.86 2.28
C ASN A 101 -11.86 19.52 3.31
N THR A 102 -13.12 19.75 2.95
CA THR A 102 -14.26 19.34 3.76
C THR A 102 -14.64 17.88 3.47
N SER A 103 -14.44 17.45 2.24
CA SER A 103 -14.59 16.05 1.82
C SER A 103 -13.69 15.74 0.63
N CYS A 104 -12.71 14.86 0.82
CA CYS A 104 -12.03 14.16 -0.27
C CYS A 104 -12.59 12.74 -0.38
N THR A 105 -12.86 12.30 -1.60
CA THR A 105 -13.44 10.99 -1.87
C THR A 105 -12.55 10.21 -2.82
N LYS A 106 -12.34 8.93 -2.49
CA LYS A 106 -11.74 7.95 -3.39
C LYS A 106 -12.76 7.66 -4.48
N GLY A 107 -12.37 7.94 -5.72
CA GLY A 107 -13.12 7.62 -6.92
C GLY A 107 -12.88 6.18 -7.37
N THR A 108 -12.89 5.96 -8.68
CA THR A 108 -12.62 4.64 -9.25
C THR A 108 -11.10 4.42 -9.28
N GLY A 109 -10.64 3.32 -8.68
CA GLY A 109 -9.26 2.85 -8.82
C GLY A 109 -9.10 1.85 -9.97
N SER A 110 -7.94 1.84 -10.61
CA SER A 110 -7.59 0.92 -11.70
C SER A 110 -6.10 0.60 -11.69
N SER A 111 -5.76 -0.66 -11.37
CA SER A 111 -4.38 -1.16 -11.31
C SER A 111 -3.49 -0.31 -10.40
N THR A 112 -2.85 0.73 -10.94
CA THR A 112 -1.94 1.61 -10.22
C THR A 112 -2.54 2.98 -9.93
N ASP A 113 -3.70 3.30 -10.47
CA ASP A 113 -4.25 4.66 -10.41
C ASP A 113 -5.50 4.72 -9.54
N LEU A 114 -5.67 5.84 -8.85
CA LEU A 114 -6.86 6.17 -8.07
C LEU A 114 -7.30 7.59 -8.41
N ASP A 115 -8.52 7.71 -8.95
CA ASP A 115 -9.14 9.01 -9.10
C ASP A 115 -9.61 9.54 -7.75
N VAL A 116 -9.48 10.85 -7.56
CA VAL A 116 -9.79 11.53 -6.32
C VAL A 116 -10.56 12.81 -6.63
N ASN A 117 -11.64 13.05 -5.88
CA ASN A 117 -12.39 14.29 -5.94
C ASN A 117 -12.50 14.91 -4.55
N CYS A 118 -12.03 16.15 -4.42
CA CYS A 118 -12.08 16.94 -3.21
C CYS A 118 -12.94 18.19 -3.43
N SER A 119 -13.73 18.57 -2.42
CA SER A 119 -14.47 19.82 -2.42
C SER A 119 -14.14 20.72 -1.23
N PHE A 120 -14.24 22.02 -1.48
CA PHE A 120 -14.03 23.11 -0.52
C PHE A 120 -15.28 23.96 -0.43
#